data_AF-A0A1G0EW31-F1
#
_entry.id   AF-A0A1G0EW31-F1
#
_cell.length_a   1.000
_cell.length_b   1.000
_cell.length_c   1.000
_cell.angle_alpha   90.00
_cell.angle_beta   90.00
_cell.angle_gamma   90.00
#
_symmetry.space_group_name_H-M   'P 1'
#
loop_
_entity.id
_entity.type
_entity.pdbx_description
1 polymer ?
#
loop_
_entity_poly.entity_id
_entity_poly.type
_entity_poly.pdbx_seq_one_letter_code
_entity_poly.pdbx_strand_id
1 'polypeptide(L)'
;MKNTTKQKKKHKRPSDKTSWAYFMQAIEPTSEAINKAFPDYHPQWLQLSQQLTIGPDNFKNLRRSLGLTVTQCAAYLRADPSTLHKWEKGVSPVPFAEFELLRLVLESVRFKTAHVKWDGWFISDDGALHSPDIGGKGFTPEQLVWSTMTRSEAALLRVEVTRLQSKLDAAVVENTALREMYLADGVIDEVASMQEKINALMTRINTARVIPFAPANIELQPQEKVA
;
A
#
# COMPACT_ATOMS: atom_id res chain seq x y z
N MET A 1 5.93 -55.26 -52.87
CA MET A 1 6.60 -54.04 -52.39
C MET A 1 5.52 -52.99 -52.08
N LYS A 2 5.28 -52.67 -50.81
CA LYS A 2 4.26 -51.67 -50.41
C LYS A 2 4.92 -50.30 -50.35
N ASN A 3 4.61 -49.43 -51.30
CA ASN A 3 5.04 -48.03 -51.29
C ASN A 3 4.27 -47.27 -50.20
N THR A 4 4.92 -47.05 -49.05
CA THR A 4 4.45 -46.11 -48.04
C THR A 4 4.81 -44.70 -48.46
N THR A 5 3.88 -44.01 -49.12
CA THR A 5 3.98 -42.57 -49.41
C THR A 5 3.87 -41.81 -48.09
N LYS A 6 5.01 -41.35 -47.54
CA LYS A 6 5.04 -40.47 -46.37
C LYS A 6 4.33 -39.16 -46.73
N GLN A 7 3.11 -38.98 -46.23
CA GLN A 7 2.42 -37.68 -46.30
C GLN A 7 3.28 -36.64 -45.56
N LYS A 8 3.83 -35.67 -46.29
CA LYS A 8 4.46 -34.49 -45.70
C LYS A 8 3.37 -33.76 -44.91
N LYS A 9 3.49 -33.71 -43.58
CA LYS A 9 2.65 -32.87 -42.72
C LYS A 9 2.78 -31.43 -43.24
N LYS A 10 1.69 -30.86 -43.78
CA LYS A 10 1.65 -29.44 -44.12
C LYS A 10 1.83 -28.66 -42.83
N HIS A 11 2.90 -27.86 -42.74
CA HIS A 11 3.10 -26.93 -41.64
C HIS A 11 1.89 -25.99 -41.56
N LYS A 12 1.32 -25.84 -40.37
CA LYS A 12 0.21 -24.90 -40.17
C LYS A 12 0.79 -23.50 -40.30
N ARG A 13 0.08 -22.62 -40.98
CA ARG A 13 0.48 -21.20 -40.97
C ARG A 13 0.28 -20.67 -39.53
N PRO A 14 1.07 -19.66 -39.11
CA PRO A 14 0.81 -18.93 -37.87
C PRO A 14 -0.65 -18.47 -37.81
N SER A 15 -1.24 -18.47 -36.60
CA SER A 15 -2.61 -17.96 -36.42
C SER A 15 -2.69 -16.46 -36.69
N ASP A 16 -3.85 -15.92 -37.07
CA ASP A 16 -4.01 -14.48 -37.32
C ASP A 16 -3.65 -13.61 -36.11
N LYS A 17 -3.90 -14.11 -34.89
CA LYS A 17 -3.47 -13.45 -33.64
C LYS A 17 -1.95 -13.40 -33.52
N THR A 18 -1.26 -14.45 -33.95
CA THR A 18 0.21 -14.53 -33.96
C THR A 18 0.79 -13.58 -34.99
N SER A 19 0.20 -13.52 -36.19
CA SER A 19 0.59 -12.58 -37.25
C SER A 19 0.38 -11.12 -36.84
N TRP A 20 -0.72 -10.81 -36.15
CA TRP A 20 -0.96 -9.47 -35.60
C TRP A 20 0.07 -9.10 -34.51
N ALA A 21 0.42 -10.02 -33.63
CA ALA A 21 1.46 -9.79 -32.62
C ALA A 21 2.84 -9.52 -33.26
N TYR A 22 3.21 -10.23 -34.31
CA TYR A 22 4.45 -9.96 -35.07
C TYR A 22 4.44 -8.57 -35.72
N PHE A 23 3.31 -8.20 -36.33
CA PHE A 23 3.16 -6.88 -36.96
C PHE A 23 3.28 -5.74 -35.95
N MET A 24 2.66 -5.88 -34.77
CA MET A 24 2.73 -4.88 -33.71
C MET A 24 4.13 -4.73 -33.08
N GLN A 25 4.96 -5.77 -33.16
CA GLN A 25 6.31 -5.76 -32.59
C GLN A 25 7.40 -5.43 -33.64
N ALA A 26 7.04 -5.37 -34.93
CA ALA A 26 7.96 -5.16 -36.06
C ALA A 26 9.12 -6.16 -36.13
N ILE A 27 8.88 -7.42 -35.73
CA ILE A 27 9.92 -8.46 -35.71
C ILE A 27 9.57 -9.56 -36.71
N GLU A 28 10.16 -9.49 -37.90
CA GLU A 28 10.19 -10.63 -38.82
C GLU A 28 11.44 -11.48 -38.53
N PRO A 29 11.30 -12.78 -38.19
CA PRO A 29 12.44 -13.67 -38.05
C PRO A 29 13.11 -13.88 -39.41
N THR A 30 14.30 -13.34 -39.57
CA THR A 30 15.04 -13.31 -40.85
C THR A 30 15.74 -14.62 -41.18
N SER A 31 15.85 -15.55 -40.22
CA SER A 31 16.58 -16.81 -40.39
C SER A 31 15.70 -17.96 -40.86
N GLU A 32 15.99 -18.49 -42.05
CA GLU A 32 15.29 -19.66 -42.63
C GLU A 32 15.40 -20.92 -41.73
N ALA A 33 16.55 -21.12 -41.08
CA ALA A 33 16.75 -22.23 -40.15
C ALA A 33 15.83 -22.15 -38.94
N ILE A 34 15.60 -20.93 -38.43
CA ILE A 34 14.70 -20.68 -37.30
C ILE A 34 13.25 -20.86 -37.74
N ASN A 35 12.86 -20.30 -38.89
CA ASN A 35 11.53 -20.49 -39.46
C ASN A 35 11.21 -21.98 -39.70
N LYS A 36 12.20 -22.79 -40.06
CA LYS A 36 12.04 -24.25 -40.20
C LYS A 36 11.86 -24.97 -38.86
N ALA A 37 12.57 -24.55 -37.82
CA ALA A 37 12.49 -25.15 -36.49
C ALA A 37 11.23 -24.69 -35.73
N PHE A 38 10.76 -23.47 -35.98
CA PHE A 38 9.62 -22.81 -35.33
C PHE A 38 8.59 -22.32 -36.37
N PRO A 39 7.94 -23.24 -37.12
CA PRO A 39 7.10 -22.87 -38.26
C PRO A 39 5.85 -22.06 -37.91
N ASP A 40 5.32 -22.23 -36.70
CA ASP A 40 4.01 -21.69 -36.31
C ASP A 40 4.13 -20.46 -35.40
N TYR A 41 5.13 -20.46 -34.50
CA TYR A 41 5.32 -19.42 -33.46
C TYR A 41 6.78 -19.28 -33.06
N HIS A 42 7.26 -18.03 -33.05
CA HIS A 42 8.56 -17.63 -32.55
C HIS A 42 8.38 -16.99 -31.18
N PRO A 43 8.89 -17.61 -30.11
CA PRO A 43 8.81 -16.98 -28.80
C PRO A 43 9.66 -15.70 -28.76
N GLN A 44 9.22 -14.73 -27.96
CA GLN A 44 9.84 -13.40 -27.90
C GLN A 44 11.34 -13.46 -27.56
N TRP A 45 11.76 -14.37 -26.68
CA TRP A 45 13.17 -14.55 -26.34
C TRP A 45 14.03 -14.96 -27.54
N LEU A 46 13.47 -15.71 -28.50
CA LEU A 46 14.17 -16.17 -29.72
C LEU A 46 14.27 -15.05 -30.77
N GLN A 47 13.32 -14.12 -30.73
CA GLN A 47 13.34 -12.93 -31.57
C GLN A 47 14.37 -11.91 -31.07
N LEU A 48 14.38 -11.67 -29.76
CA LEU A 48 15.35 -10.79 -29.12
C LEU A 48 16.79 -11.29 -29.32
N SER A 49 17.02 -12.61 -29.24
CA SER A 49 18.36 -13.17 -29.50
C SER A 49 18.86 -12.93 -30.92
N GLN A 50 17.98 -12.73 -31.91
CA GLN A 50 18.37 -12.47 -33.31
C GLN A 50 18.76 -11.01 -33.57
N GLN A 51 18.18 -10.07 -32.80
CA GLN A 51 18.46 -8.64 -32.98
C GLN A 51 19.82 -8.24 -32.40
N LEU A 52 20.33 -9.02 -31.46
CA LEU A 52 21.57 -8.73 -30.75
C LEU A 52 22.78 -9.26 -31.52
N THR A 53 23.54 -8.36 -32.11
CA THR A 53 24.85 -8.70 -32.69
C THR A 53 25.80 -9.12 -31.57
N ILE A 54 26.44 -10.29 -31.69
CA ILE A 54 27.45 -10.73 -30.72
C ILE A 54 28.73 -9.95 -30.99
N GLY A 55 29.05 -8.99 -30.13
CA GLY A 55 30.24 -8.14 -30.26
C GLY A 55 30.88 -7.82 -28.91
N PRO A 56 32.15 -7.38 -28.90
CA PRO A 56 32.88 -7.05 -27.67
C PRO A 56 32.15 -6.00 -26.83
N ASP A 57 31.66 -4.94 -27.48
CA ASP A 57 30.92 -3.86 -26.80
C ASP A 57 29.58 -4.32 -26.26
N ASN A 58 28.86 -5.16 -27.01
CA ASN A 58 27.57 -5.70 -26.56
C ASN A 58 27.74 -6.63 -25.36
N PHE A 59 28.75 -7.51 -25.36
CA PHE A 59 29.06 -8.36 -24.22
C PHE A 59 29.45 -7.53 -22.99
N LYS A 60 30.29 -6.50 -23.17
CA LYS A 60 30.70 -5.58 -22.10
C LYS A 60 29.51 -4.80 -21.52
N ASN A 61 28.62 -4.30 -22.38
CA ASN A 61 27.42 -3.58 -21.97
C ASN A 61 26.47 -4.51 -21.21
N LEU A 62 26.27 -5.74 -21.70
CA LEU A 62 25.43 -6.73 -21.06
C LEU A 62 25.92 -7.08 -19.64
N ARG A 63 27.23 -7.32 -19.47
CA ARG A 63 27.83 -7.51 -18.15
C ARG A 63 27.61 -6.31 -17.23
N ARG A 64 27.75 -5.08 -17.75
CA ARG A 64 27.55 -3.85 -16.98
C ARG A 64 26.09 -3.65 -16.57
N SER A 65 25.14 -3.98 -17.45
CA SER A 65 23.70 -3.96 -17.14
C SER A 65 23.33 -4.94 -16.01
N LEU A 66 24.06 -6.06 -15.91
CA LEU A 66 23.96 -6.98 -14.77
C LEU A 66 24.68 -6.48 -13.50
N GLY A 67 25.36 -5.34 -13.54
CA GLY A 67 26.12 -4.81 -12.41
C GLY A 67 27.36 -5.63 -12.03
N LEU A 68 27.80 -6.55 -12.89
CA LEU A 68 28.91 -7.46 -12.58
C LEU A 68 30.26 -6.83 -12.91
N THR A 69 31.25 -7.03 -12.03
CA THR A 69 32.66 -6.82 -12.37
C THR A 69 33.16 -7.92 -13.31
N VAL A 70 34.34 -7.72 -13.92
CA VAL A 70 34.94 -8.76 -14.78
C VAL A 70 35.22 -10.03 -13.98
N THR A 71 35.73 -9.92 -12.75
CA THR A 71 36.00 -11.08 -11.89
C THR A 71 34.73 -11.82 -11.48
N GLN A 72 33.66 -11.09 -11.15
CA GLN A 72 32.36 -11.70 -10.83
C GLN A 72 31.75 -12.40 -12.05
N CYS A 73 31.79 -11.76 -13.21
CA CYS A 73 31.30 -12.37 -14.46
C CYS A 73 32.13 -13.61 -14.84
N ALA A 74 33.45 -13.56 -14.68
CA ALA A 74 34.34 -14.69 -14.93
C ALA A 74 33.99 -15.88 -14.01
N ALA A 75 33.79 -15.63 -12.71
CA ALA A 75 33.36 -16.65 -11.77
C ALA A 75 31.98 -17.23 -12.13
N TYR A 76 31.03 -16.36 -12.51
CA TYR A 76 29.68 -16.78 -12.93
C TYR A 76 29.72 -17.68 -14.18
N LEU A 77 30.47 -17.27 -15.20
CA LEU A 77 30.64 -18.01 -16.46
C LEU A 77 31.63 -19.18 -16.35
N ARG A 78 32.27 -19.36 -15.19
CA ARG A 78 33.35 -20.36 -14.96
C ARG A 78 34.49 -20.24 -15.96
N ALA A 79 34.84 -19.02 -16.33
CA ALA A 79 35.93 -18.69 -17.21
C ALA A 79 37.03 -17.95 -16.45
N ASP A 80 38.24 -17.92 -17.01
CA ASP A 80 39.33 -17.11 -16.46
C ASP A 80 39.08 -15.61 -16.73
N PRO A 81 39.39 -14.70 -15.78
CA PRO A 81 39.23 -13.25 -15.99
C PRO A 81 39.97 -12.71 -17.22
N SER A 82 41.10 -13.32 -17.60
CA SER A 82 41.85 -12.94 -18.80
C SER A 82 41.09 -13.28 -20.09
N THR A 83 40.31 -14.36 -20.10
CA THR A 83 39.45 -14.74 -21.22
C THR A 83 38.37 -13.69 -21.44
N LEU A 84 37.71 -13.23 -20.37
CA LEU A 84 36.74 -12.14 -20.45
C LEU A 84 37.37 -10.84 -20.96
N HIS A 85 38.61 -10.52 -20.53
CA HIS A 85 39.31 -9.36 -21.04
C HIS A 85 39.58 -9.46 -22.55
N LYS A 86 39.90 -10.66 -23.07
CA LYS A 86 40.10 -10.88 -24.50
C LYS A 86 38.79 -10.73 -25.27
N TRP A 87 37.68 -11.24 -24.73
CA TRP A 87 36.34 -11.07 -25.30
C TRP A 87 35.92 -9.60 -25.36
N GLU A 88 36.06 -8.85 -24.27
CA GLU A 88 35.69 -7.43 -24.21
C GLU A 88 36.59 -6.53 -25.05
N LYS A 89 37.83 -6.96 -25.34
CA LYS A 89 38.74 -6.27 -26.25
C LYS A 89 38.59 -6.70 -27.71
N GLY A 90 37.77 -7.72 -27.99
CA GLY A 90 37.64 -8.32 -29.33
C GLY A 90 38.88 -9.09 -29.81
N VAL A 91 39.80 -9.43 -28.91
CA VAL A 91 40.99 -10.26 -29.22
C VAL A 91 40.56 -11.69 -29.51
N SER A 92 39.54 -12.18 -28.82
CA SER A 92 38.90 -13.46 -29.10
C SER A 92 37.39 -13.27 -29.26
N PRO A 93 36.73 -14.06 -30.14
CA PRO A 93 35.29 -13.98 -30.28
C PRO A 93 34.60 -14.40 -28.98
N VAL A 94 33.50 -13.71 -28.66
CA VAL A 94 32.61 -14.08 -27.56
C VAL A 94 31.83 -15.33 -27.99
N PRO A 95 31.89 -16.44 -27.25
CA PRO A 95 31.10 -17.60 -27.61
C PRO A 95 29.61 -17.33 -27.30
N PHE A 96 28.75 -17.80 -28.20
CA PHE A 96 27.32 -17.46 -28.20
C PHE A 96 26.62 -17.93 -26.92
N ALA A 97 27.02 -19.08 -26.38
CA ALA A 97 26.40 -19.65 -25.19
C ALA A 97 26.54 -18.72 -23.96
N GLU A 98 27.70 -18.10 -23.80
CA GLU A 98 28.01 -17.18 -22.70
C GLU A 98 27.28 -15.86 -22.88
N PHE A 99 27.22 -15.34 -24.12
CA PHE A 99 26.43 -14.15 -24.42
C PHE A 99 24.94 -14.38 -24.13
N GLU A 100 24.39 -15.49 -24.63
CA GLU A 100 22.98 -15.85 -24.46
C GLU A 100 22.64 -16.14 -23.00
N LEU A 101 23.55 -16.78 -22.24
CA LEU A 101 23.38 -16.98 -20.81
C LEU A 101 23.25 -15.64 -20.07
N LEU A 102 24.15 -14.68 -20.31
CA LEU A 102 24.05 -13.35 -19.69
C LEU A 102 22.75 -12.63 -20.08
N ARG A 103 22.29 -12.80 -21.32
CA ARG A 103 21.02 -12.21 -21.80
C ARG A 103 19.83 -12.80 -21.05
N LEU A 104 19.76 -14.13 -20.95
CA LEU A 104 18.70 -14.83 -20.23
C LEU A 104 18.70 -14.49 -18.74
N VAL A 105 19.86 -14.31 -18.13
CA VAL A 105 19.98 -13.86 -16.74
C VAL A 105 19.44 -12.45 -16.59
N LEU A 106 19.80 -11.52 -17.47
CA LEU A 106 19.31 -10.14 -17.41
C LEU A 106 17.78 -10.07 -17.54
N GLU A 107 17.21 -10.89 -18.41
CA GLU A 107 15.76 -10.97 -18.61
C GLU A 107 15.03 -11.72 -17.49
N SER A 108 15.75 -12.58 -16.75
CA SER A 108 15.19 -13.39 -15.69
C SER A 108 14.60 -12.54 -14.56
N VAL A 109 13.34 -12.85 -14.23
CA VAL A 109 12.66 -12.29 -13.06
C VAL A 109 13.49 -12.53 -11.80
N ARG A 110 14.09 -13.71 -11.64
CA ARG A 110 14.89 -14.05 -10.45
C ARG A 110 16.09 -13.14 -10.27
N PHE A 111 16.69 -12.69 -11.38
CA PHE A 111 17.78 -11.70 -11.30
C PHE A 111 17.24 -10.34 -10.88
N LYS A 112 16.12 -9.90 -11.46
CA LYS A 112 15.48 -8.62 -11.11
C LYS A 112 15.02 -8.58 -9.63
N THR A 113 14.63 -9.71 -9.06
CA THR A 113 14.27 -9.85 -7.64
C THR A 113 15.45 -10.22 -6.74
N ALA A 114 16.67 -10.39 -7.26
CA ALA A 114 17.86 -10.70 -6.43
C ALA A 114 18.44 -9.47 -5.70
N HIS A 115 17.87 -8.29 -5.90
CA HIS A 115 18.29 -7.09 -5.21
C HIS A 115 17.93 -7.17 -3.72
N VAL A 116 18.77 -6.62 -2.83
CA VAL A 116 18.60 -6.72 -1.35
C VAL A 116 17.23 -6.26 -0.82
N LYS A 117 16.60 -5.28 -1.47
CA LYS A 117 15.23 -4.82 -1.13
C LYS A 117 14.13 -5.85 -1.41
N TRP A 118 14.45 -6.88 -2.19
CA TRP A 118 13.58 -7.99 -2.58
C TRP A 118 14.06 -9.30 -1.95
N ASP A 119 14.88 -9.24 -0.89
CA ASP A 119 15.36 -10.45 -0.24
C ASP A 119 14.20 -11.32 0.25
N GLY A 120 14.26 -12.62 -0.06
CA GLY A 120 13.18 -13.59 0.18
C GLY A 120 11.93 -13.45 -0.71
N TRP A 121 11.84 -12.42 -1.56
CA TRP A 121 10.73 -12.28 -2.52
C TRP A 121 10.96 -13.16 -3.74
N PHE A 122 9.87 -13.76 -4.24
CA PHE A 122 9.91 -14.56 -5.47
C PHE A 122 8.57 -14.53 -6.19
N ILE A 123 8.60 -14.84 -7.49
CA ILE A 123 7.39 -15.10 -8.28
C ILE A 123 7.22 -16.61 -8.40
N SER A 124 6.06 -17.12 -7.99
CA SER A 124 5.68 -18.53 -8.09
C SER A 124 5.20 -18.90 -9.49
N ASP A 125 5.02 -20.20 -9.74
CA ASP A 125 4.60 -20.72 -11.04
C ASP A 125 3.19 -20.26 -11.46
N ASP A 126 2.36 -19.83 -10.52
CA ASP A 126 1.04 -19.22 -10.74
C ASP A 126 1.12 -17.72 -11.09
N GLY A 127 2.33 -17.13 -11.12
CA GLY A 127 2.56 -15.73 -11.43
C GLY A 127 2.31 -14.76 -10.28
N ALA A 128 2.03 -15.25 -9.06
CA ALA A 128 1.87 -14.41 -7.89
C ALA A 128 3.23 -13.99 -7.31
N LEU A 129 3.30 -12.77 -6.77
CA LEU A 129 4.49 -12.23 -6.11
C LEU A 129 4.41 -12.55 -4.60
N HIS A 130 5.28 -13.42 -4.10
CA HIS A 130 5.29 -13.81 -2.69
C HIS A 130 6.25 -12.95 -1.87
N SER A 131 5.75 -12.50 -0.72
CA SER A 131 6.55 -11.82 0.31
C SER A 131 6.96 -12.84 1.39
N PRO A 132 8.22 -12.82 1.85
CA PRO A 132 8.67 -13.68 2.95
C PRO A 132 7.97 -13.33 4.28
N ASP A 133 7.53 -12.09 4.45
CA ASP A 133 7.00 -11.57 5.71
C ASP A 133 5.52 -11.93 5.94
N ILE A 134 4.78 -12.27 4.87
CA ILE A 134 3.31 -12.39 4.88
C ILE A 134 2.86 -13.86 4.83
N GLY A 135 3.64 -14.77 5.42
CA GLY A 135 3.18 -16.12 5.79
C GLY A 135 2.49 -16.92 4.68
N GLY A 136 2.96 -16.81 3.43
CA GLY A 136 2.46 -17.59 2.30
C GLY A 136 1.37 -16.95 1.45
N LYS A 137 0.96 -15.69 1.70
CA LYS A 137 0.07 -14.97 0.79
C LYS A 137 0.88 -14.29 -0.31
N GLY A 138 0.66 -14.73 -1.55
CA GLY A 138 1.15 -14.06 -2.75
C GLY A 138 0.25 -12.90 -3.12
N PHE A 139 0.83 -11.87 -3.73
CA PHE A 139 0.11 -10.77 -4.35
C PHE A 139 -0.11 -11.10 -5.82
N THR A 140 -1.37 -11.24 -6.22
CA THR A 140 -1.72 -11.27 -7.64
C THR A 140 -1.64 -9.85 -8.23
N PRO A 141 -1.49 -9.71 -9.56
CA PRO A 141 -1.49 -8.38 -10.19
C PRO A 141 -2.71 -7.53 -9.82
N GLU A 142 -3.89 -8.13 -9.73
CA GLU A 142 -5.12 -7.47 -9.31
C GLU A 142 -5.03 -6.94 -7.87
N GLN A 143 -4.49 -7.73 -6.95
CA GLN A 143 -4.29 -7.33 -5.56
C GLN A 143 -3.27 -6.20 -5.41
N LEU A 144 -2.22 -6.17 -6.24
CA LEU A 144 -1.26 -5.07 -6.28
C LEU A 144 -1.92 -3.75 -6.72
N VAL A 145 -2.76 -3.79 -7.75
CA VAL A 145 -3.55 -2.62 -8.18
C VAL A 145 -4.47 -2.16 -7.05
N TRP A 146 -5.22 -3.09 -6.46
CA TRP A 146 -6.13 -2.80 -5.36
C TRP A 146 -5.41 -2.14 -4.18
N SER A 147 -4.24 -2.64 -3.79
CA SER A 147 -3.46 -2.09 -2.68
C SER A 147 -3.14 -0.61 -2.82
N THR A 148 -2.89 -0.15 -4.06
CA THR A 148 -2.59 1.26 -4.34
C THR A 148 -3.85 2.11 -4.18
N MET A 149 -4.99 1.61 -4.69
CA MET A 149 -6.28 2.28 -4.57
C MET A 149 -6.78 2.34 -3.13
N THR A 150 -6.69 1.25 -2.36
CA THR A 150 -7.10 1.25 -0.95
C THR A 150 -6.25 2.21 -0.13
N ARG A 151 -4.96 2.38 -0.47
CA ARG A 151 -4.08 3.31 0.25
C ARG A 151 -4.45 4.77 -0.01
N SER A 152 -4.85 5.12 -1.25
CA SER A 152 -5.32 6.48 -1.55
C SER A 152 -6.66 6.77 -0.90
N GLU A 153 -7.60 5.82 -0.95
CA GLU A 153 -8.89 5.93 -0.27
C GLU A 153 -8.72 6.09 1.25
N ALA A 154 -7.88 5.25 1.88
CA ALA A 154 -7.58 5.37 3.31
C ALA A 154 -6.95 6.72 3.68
N ALA A 155 -6.14 7.30 2.80
CA ALA A 155 -5.59 8.64 3.02
C ALA A 155 -6.67 9.72 3.00
N LEU A 156 -7.61 9.66 2.04
CA LEU A 156 -8.74 10.59 1.96
C LEU A 156 -9.66 10.45 3.17
N LEU A 157 -9.98 9.22 3.57
CA LEU A 157 -10.79 8.94 4.75
C LEU A 157 -10.14 9.49 6.03
N ARG A 158 -8.81 9.39 6.17
CA ARG A 158 -8.11 9.97 7.33
C ARG A 158 -8.23 11.49 7.40
N VAL A 159 -8.13 12.18 6.27
CA VAL A 159 -8.33 13.64 6.20
C VAL A 159 -9.76 13.99 6.60
N GLU A 160 -10.74 13.26 6.08
CA GLU A 160 -12.14 13.50 6.37
C GLU A 160 -12.49 13.22 7.83
N VAL A 161 -11.97 12.12 8.41
CA VAL A 161 -12.11 11.82 9.84
C VAL A 161 -11.54 12.95 10.70
N THR A 162 -10.36 13.46 10.36
CA THR A 162 -9.74 14.59 11.07
C THR A 162 -10.63 15.83 10.99
N ARG A 163 -11.15 16.14 9.80
CA ARG A 163 -12.04 17.29 9.56
C ARG A 163 -13.34 17.18 10.36
N LEU A 164 -13.94 15.99 10.40
CA LEU A 164 -15.16 15.74 11.15
C LEU A 164 -14.93 15.80 12.66
N GLN A 165 -13.79 15.29 13.14
CA GLN A 165 -13.39 15.43 14.54
C GLN A 165 -13.27 16.90 14.95
N SER A 166 -12.59 17.74 14.17
CA SER A 166 -12.50 19.16 14.50
C SER A 166 -13.88 19.87 14.55
N LYS A 167 -14.80 19.49 13.66
CA LYS A 167 -16.18 20.03 13.69
C LYS A 167 -16.96 19.54 14.91
N LEU A 168 -16.79 18.28 15.27
CA LEU A 168 -17.42 17.70 16.45
C LEU A 168 -16.92 18.40 17.71
N ASP A 169 -15.61 18.59 17.84
CA ASP A 169 -14.99 19.25 18.97
C ASP A 169 -15.50 20.70 19.11
N ALA A 170 -15.56 21.45 18.01
CA ALA A 170 -16.11 22.81 18.00
C ALA A 170 -17.58 22.85 18.43
N ALA A 171 -18.41 21.93 17.92
CA ALA A 171 -19.82 21.84 18.29
C ALA A 171 -20.01 21.43 19.75
N VAL A 172 -19.15 20.57 20.29
CA VAL A 172 -19.16 20.20 21.71
C VAL A 172 -18.81 21.40 22.59
N VAL A 173 -17.81 22.20 22.20
CA VAL A 173 -17.44 23.44 22.91
C VAL A 173 -18.60 24.46 22.88
N GLU A 174 -19.24 24.65 21.73
CA GLU A 174 -20.39 25.55 21.63
C GLU A 174 -21.57 25.05 22.49
N ASN A 175 -21.88 23.76 22.44
CA ASN A 175 -23.00 23.20 23.21
C ASN A 175 -22.74 23.29 24.72
N THR A 176 -21.50 23.08 25.16
CA THR A 176 -21.12 23.23 26.57
C THR A 176 -21.24 24.68 27.03
N ALA A 177 -20.75 25.64 26.23
CA ALA A 177 -20.89 27.07 26.51
C ALA A 177 -22.37 27.51 26.59
N LEU A 178 -23.21 27.04 25.67
CA LEU A 178 -24.65 27.32 25.69
C LEU A 178 -25.33 26.76 26.94
N ARG A 179 -24.98 25.54 27.34
CA ARG A 179 -25.52 24.93 28.59
C ARG A 179 -25.11 25.74 29.82
N GLU A 180 -23.86 26.20 29.88
CA GLU A 180 -23.40 27.05 30.99
C GLU A 180 -24.14 28.39 31.03
N MET A 181 -24.37 29.02 29.88
CA MET A 181 -25.15 30.26 29.78
C MET A 181 -26.60 30.05 30.25
N TYR A 182 -27.29 29.01 29.76
CA TYR A 182 -28.67 28.74 30.18
C TYR A 182 -28.79 28.35 31.66
N LEU A 183 -27.78 27.66 32.21
CA LEU A 183 -27.74 27.37 33.65
C LEU A 183 -27.54 28.66 34.46
N ALA A 184 -26.67 29.57 34.02
CA ALA A 184 -26.47 30.86 34.68
C ALA A 184 -27.74 31.73 34.63
N ASP A 185 -28.37 31.86 33.46
CA ASP A 185 -29.60 32.64 33.29
C ASP A 185 -30.76 32.03 34.10
N GLY A 186 -30.93 30.71 34.08
CA GLY A 186 -31.94 30.03 34.89
C GLY A 186 -31.74 30.21 36.40
N VAL A 187 -30.49 30.22 36.86
CA VAL A 187 -30.16 30.51 38.27
C VAL A 187 -30.45 31.97 38.61
N ILE A 188 -30.16 32.91 37.71
CA ILE A 188 -30.47 34.34 37.92
C ILE A 188 -31.99 34.54 38.05
N ASP A 189 -32.78 33.91 37.18
CA ASP A 189 -34.24 33.97 37.22
C ASP A 189 -34.80 33.36 38.53
N GLU A 190 -34.25 32.22 38.98
CA GLU A 190 -34.64 31.61 40.25
C GLU A 190 -34.32 32.52 41.46
N VAL A 191 -33.13 33.12 41.48
CA VAL A 191 -32.71 34.04 42.55
C VAL A 191 -33.58 35.29 42.58
N ALA A 192 -33.91 35.86 41.42
CA ALA A 192 -34.81 37.01 41.32
C ALA A 192 -36.22 36.66 41.86
N SER A 193 -36.75 35.49 41.52
CA SER A 193 -38.03 35.00 42.05
C SER A 193 -37.99 34.80 43.57
N MET A 194 -36.89 34.26 44.11
CA MET A 194 -36.70 34.12 45.55
C MET A 194 -36.67 35.47 46.26
N GLN A 195 -35.99 36.46 45.67
CA GLN A 195 -35.90 37.80 46.22
C GLN A 195 -37.27 38.50 46.26
N GLU A 196 -38.08 38.37 45.20
CA GLU A 196 -39.46 38.88 45.21
C GLU A 196 -40.31 38.23 46.32
N LYS A 197 -40.21 36.91 46.49
CA LYS A 197 -40.93 36.19 47.56
C LYS A 197 -40.50 36.66 48.95
N ILE A 198 -39.20 36.88 49.18
CA ILE A 198 -38.69 37.40 50.45
C ILE A 198 -39.21 38.81 50.70
N ASN A 199 -39.17 39.70 49.70
CA ASN A 199 -39.69 41.06 49.82
C ASN A 199 -41.20 41.07 50.15
N ALA A 200 -41.97 40.19 49.52
CA ALA A 200 -43.39 40.02 49.81
C ALA A 200 -43.62 39.53 51.26
N LEU A 201 -42.82 38.57 51.73
CA LEU A 201 -42.86 38.10 53.12
C LEU A 201 -42.48 39.21 54.12
N MET A 202 -41.43 39.98 53.84
CA MET A 202 -41.00 41.08 54.70
C MET A 202 -42.03 42.21 54.77
N THR A 203 -42.71 42.51 53.65
CA THR A 203 -43.83 43.46 53.62
C THR A 203 -45.01 42.96 54.46
N ARG A 204 -45.29 41.65 54.40
CA ARG A 204 -46.28 40.99 55.29
C ARG A 204 -45.89 41.05 56.76
N ILE A 205 -44.61 40.90 57.10
CA ILE A 205 -44.12 40.98 58.48
C ILE A 205 -44.23 42.42 59.00
N ASN A 206 -43.89 43.43 58.20
CA ASN A 206 -44.01 44.84 58.58
C ASN A 206 -45.47 45.29 58.76
N THR A 207 -46.43 44.59 58.15
CA THR A 207 -47.86 44.82 58.35
C THR A 207 -48.45 43.90 59.42
N ALA A 208 -47.70 42.90 59.90
CA ALA A 208 -48.13 42.04 60.98
C ALA A 208 -48.05 42.83 62.30
N ARG A 209 -49.22 43.08 62.88
CA ARG A 209 -49.34 43.68 64.21
C ARG A 209 -48.67 42.76 65.23
N VAL A 210 -47.51 43.15 65.74
CA VAL A 210 -46.84 42.45 66.84
C VAL A 210 -47.79 42.50 68.03
N ILE A 211 -48.36 41.36 68.39
CA ILE A 211 -49.14 41.21 69.62
C ILE A 211 -48.10 40.99 70.73
N PRO A 212 -47.88 41.97 71.64
CA PRO A 212 -47.02 41.72 72.78
C PRO A 212 -47.67 40.62 73.63
N PHE A 213 -46.94 39.54 73.86
CA PHE A 213 -47.37 38.56 74.86
C PHE A 213 -47.40 39.26 76.21
N ALA A 214 -48.55 39.20 76.90
CA ALA A 214 -48.65 39.66 78.27
C ALA A 214 -47.59 38.94 79.11
N PRO A 215 -46.85 39.65 79.99
CA PRO A 215 -45.89 38.99 80.87
C PRO A 215 -46.66 37.97 81.71
N ALA A 216 -46.28 36.69 81.60
CA ALA A 216 -46.79 35.68 82.49
C ALA A 216 -46.42 36.10 83.92
N ASN A 217 -47.43 36.37 84.76
CA ASN A 217 -47.25 36.42 86.21
C ASN A 217 -46.85 34.99 86.62
N ILE A 218 -45.55 34.75 86.69
CA ILE A 218 -45.01 33.55 87.32
C ILE A 218 -45.23 33.76 88.81
N GLU A 219 -46.38 33.33 89.33
CA GLU A 219 -46.54 33.05 90.75
C GLU A 219 -45.57 31.91 91.09
N LEU A 220 -44.43 32.29 91.65
CA LEU A 220 -43.53 31.38 92.33
C LEU A 220 -44.31 30.68 93.45
N GLN A 221 -44.72 29.43 93.22
CA GLN A 221 -45.21 28.58 94.29
C GLN A 221 -44.11 28.45 95.36
N PRO A 222 -44.42 28.71 96.64
CA PRO A 222 -43.45 28.57 97.71
C PRO A 222 -43.02 27.11 97.81
N GLN A 223 -41.71 26.89 97.79
CA GLN A 223 -41.12 25.59 98.08
C GLN A 223 -41.54 25.15 99.48
N GLU A 224 -42.36 24.10 99.56
CA GLU A 224 -42.50 23.31 100.78
C GLU A 224 -41.14 22.67 101.08
N LYS A 225 -40.47 23.23 102.08
CA LYS A 225 -39.54 22.48 102.93
C LYS A 225 -40.34 21.47 103.74
N VAL A 226 -39.68 20.37 104.09
CA VAL A 226 -39.92 19.40 105.20
C VAL A 226 -39.92 18.00 104.58
N ALA A 227 -39.13 17.01 105.01
CA ALA A 227 -38.03 16.87 105.95
C ALA A 227 -37.41 15.48 105.70
#